data_AF-A0A966YVP4-F1
#
_entry.id   AF-A0A966YVP4-F1
#
_cell.length_a   1.000
_cell.length_b   1.000
_cell.length_c   1.000
_cell.angle_alpha   90.00
_cell.angle_beta   90.00
_cell.angle_gamma   90.00
#
_symmetry.space_group_name_H-M   'P 1'
#
loop_
_entity.id
_entity.type
_entity.pdbx_description
1 polymer ?
#
loop_
_entity_poly.entity_id
_entity_poly.type
_entity_poly.pdbx_seq_one_letter_code
_entity_poly.pdbx_strand_id
1 'polypeptide(L)'
;MLRNPFIEGAVAGAPVAAPFVSSMLDQMPNSVLVFVGATKDLVYANAAAEASLDLSRKSLQGLTLYDLFGENQSLNHMIDEVFAGRAAAQRQELVLYSVPGKIYREPLAVHVVIAMLEDPTLMMMEWFPIDQQLRSERDERVSHQVEANKQLMRNLAHEIKNPLGGIRGAAQLLEFELPEKGLREYTQVIIKESDRLQTLVDRLLAPHRKAHAMEPLNIHEVLERIRSLVLAEFPQGLKIIRNYDTSLPDILGDQEQLIQAVLNIVHNAAQALSDEIRRGTAQIELRTRVARSVTIAKQRHRLALDLHLISDIRMPRGNGIDLLQHVKASHPDLPVIIMTAYSDLESAVSSFQSGAFEYLTKPFDIDKAVELIHRAVGEGKRSPGANKESNAWLQEAPEIIGQAPAMQEVFRAIGRLSRSHATVLINGESGSGKELVASALHKHSPRADKPFIAINTAAIPKDLLESELFGHERGAF
;
A
#
# COMPACT_ATOMS: atom_id res chain seq x y z
N MET A 1 -8.96 -34.50 -37.43
CA MET A 1 -9.86 -34.67 -36.28
C MET A 1 -8.99 -34.78 -35.03
N LEU A 2 -8.72 -33.64 -34.39
CA LEU A 2 -8.02 -33.61 -33.09
C LEU A 2 -9.02 -34.10 -32.04
N ARG A 3 -8.65 -35.13 -31.27
CA ARG A 3 -9.47 -35.66 -30.18
C ARG A 3 -9.51 -34.64 -29.03
N ASN A 4 -10.71 -34.38 -28.53
CA ASN A 4 -10.98 -33.54 -27.37
C ASN A 4 -10.26 -34.12 -26.12
N PRO A 5 -9.31 -33.40 -25.49
CA PRO A 5 -8.53 -33.90 -24.35
C PRO A 5 -9.26 -33.82 -23.00
N PHE A 6 -10.52 -33.34 -22.95
CA PHE A 6 -11.28 -33.17 -21.71
C PHE A 6 -12.34 -34.24 -21.45
N ILE A 7 -12.62 -35.15 -22.40
CA ILE A 7 -13.75 -36.07 -22.29
C ILE A 7 -13.33 -37.52 -22.61
N GLU A 8 -13.13 -38.33 -21.56
CA GLU A 8 -13.48 -39.76 -21.55
C GLU A 8 -14.31 -40.04 -20.29
N GLY A 9 -15.51 -40.62 -20.46
CA GLY A 9 -16.55 -40.76 -19.43
C GLY A 9 -16.18 -41.65 -18.23
N ALA A 10 -16.96 -41.73 -17.15
CA ALA A 10 -18.29 -41.24 -16.83
C ALA A 10 -18.41 -41.18 -15.29
N VAL A 11 -19.37 -40.39 -14.78
CA VAL A 11 -20.05 -40.47 -13.47
C VAL A 11 -19.27 -41.13 -12.30
N ALA A 12 -19.01 -40.32 -11.25
CA ALA A 12 -18.31 -40.62 -9.98
C ALA A 12 -16.77 -40.57 -10.04
N GLY A 13 -16.23 -39.36 -10.09
CA GLY A 13 -14.79 -39.07 -10.08
C GLY A 13 -14.48 -37.91 -11.01
N ALA A 14 -14.11 -36.75 -10.45
CA ALA A 14 -13.77 -35.56 -11.23
C ALA A 14 -12.58 -35.84 -12.17
N PRO A 15 -12.62 -35.41 -13.44
CA PRO A 15 -11.59 -35.74 -14.44
C PRO A 15 -10.25 -35.09 -14.08
N VAL A 16 -9.17 -35.87 -14.10
CA VAL A 16 -7.80 -35.37 -13.97
C VAL A 16 -7.38 -34.78 -15.32
N ALA A 17 -7.14 -33.47 -15.37
CA ALA A 17 -6.63 -32.80 -16.57
C ALA A 17 -5.37 -33.50 -17.12
N ALA A 18 -5.24 -33.58 -18.46
CA ALA A 18 -4.10 -34.24 -19.10
C ALA A 18 -2.75 -33.72 -18.57
N PRO A 19 -1.73 -34.58 -18.31
CA PRO A 19 -0.50 -34.21 -17.60
C PRO A 19 0.28 -33.01 -18.18
N PHE A 20 0.20 -32.82 -19.49
CA PHE A 20 0.84 -31.71 -20.20
C PHE A 20 0.17 -30.36 -19.88
N VAL A 21 -1.16 -30.33 -19.89
CA VAL A 21 -1.96 -29.12 -19.62
C VAL A 21 -1.84 -28.72 -18.15
N SER A 22 -1.85 -29.68 -17.23
CA SER A 22 -1.64 -29.37 -15.80
C SER A 22 -0.26 -28.77 -15.56
N SER A 23 0.79 -29.24 -16.25
CA SER A 23 2.14 -28.68 -16.10
C SER A 23 2.27 -27.25 -16.60
N MET A 24 1.46 -26.85 -17.60
CA MET A 24 1.46 -25.50 -18.16
C MET A 24 0.71 -24.52 -17.26
N LEU A 25 -0.46 -24.93 -16.76
CA LEU A 25 -1.25 -24.13 -15.82
C LEU A 25 -0.50 -23.94 -14.48
N ASP A 26 0.26 -24.94 -14.03
CA ASP A 26 1.12 -24.86 -12.84
C ASP A 26 2.28 -23.86 -13.00
N GLN A 27 2.67 -23.50 -14.23
CA GLN A 27 3.67 -22.47 -14.49
C GLN A 27 3.09 -21.06 -14.55
N MET A 28 1.76 -20.91 -14.64
CA MET A 28 1.15 -19.57 -14.67
C MET A 28 1.42 -18.82 -13.35
N PRO A 29 1.67 -17.50 -13.41
CA PRO A 29 1.93 -16.69 -12.23
C PRO A 29 0.65 -16.36 -11.45
N ASN A 30 -0.48 -16.30 -12.14
CA ASN A 30 -1.77 -15.98 -11.57
C ASN A 30 -2.42 -17.24 -10.98
N SER A 31 -3.27 -17.03 -9.98
CA SER A 31 -4.01 -18.12 -9.36
C SER A 31 -5.10 -18.57 -10.33
N VAL A 32 -5.12 -19.86 -10.66
CA VAL A 32 -6.06 -20.43 -11.63
C VAL A 32 -6.80 -21.60 -11.00
N LEU A 33 -8.13 -21.57 -11.09
CA LEU A 33 -9.03 -22.68 -10.83
C LEU A 33 -9.77 -23.06 -12.11
N VAL A 34 -10.03 -24.35 -12.28
CA VAL A 34 -10.97 -24.86 -13.28
C VAL A 34 -12.09 -25.57 -12.55
N PHE A 35 -13.32 -25.30 -12.93
CA PHE A 35 -14.51 -25.83 -12.30
C PHE A 35 -15.60 -26.14 -13.31
N VAL A 36 -16.56 -26.99 -12.93
CA VAL A 36 -17.73 -27.31 -13.75
C VAL A 36 -18.72 -26.16 -13.65
N GLY A 37 -19.14 -25.57 -14.78
CA GLY A 37 -20.00 -24.38 -14.77
C GLY A 37 -21.36 -24.61 -14.10
N ALA A 38 -21.98 -25.77 -14.31
CA ALA A 38 -23.31 -26.08 -13.79
C ALA A 38 -23.33 -26.38 -12.28
N THR A 39 -22.35 -27.13 -11.77
CA THR A 39 -22.31 -27.56 -10.35
C THR A 39 -21.36 -26.73 -9.50
N LYS A 40 -20.48 -25.96 -10.13
CA LYS A 40 -19.39 -25.20 -9.50
C LYS A 40 -18.36 -26.06 -8.78
N ASP A 41 -18.30 -27.36 -9.10
CA ASP A 41 -17.34 -28.31 -8.55
C ASP A 41 -15.93 -28.01 -9.07
N LEU A 42 -14.95 -27.96 -8.19
CA LEU A 42 -13.56 -27.77 -8.57
C LEU A 42 -13.00 -29.02 -9.24
N VAL A 43 -12.40 -28.81 -10.40
CA VAL A 43 -11.73 -29.85 -11.21
C VAL A 43 -10.22 -29.72 -11.10
N TYR A 44 -9.70 -28.49 -11.04
CA TYR A 44 -8.27 -28.25 -10.99
C TYR A 44 -7.93 -26.94 -10.26
N ALA A 45 -6.76 -26.93 -9.63
CA ALA A 45 -6.13 -25.75 -9.05
C ALA A 45 -4.64 -25.76 -9.36
N ASN A 46 -4.11 -24.64 -9.84
CA ASN A 46 -2.67 -24.51 -10.08
C ASN A 46 -1.90 -24.20 -8.79
N ALA A 47 -0.57 -24.35 -8.84
CA ALA A 47 0.30 -24.06 -7.70
C ALA A 47 0.16 -22.63 -7.13
N ALA A 48 -0.19 -21.64 -7.97
CA ALA A 48 -0.44 -20.28 -7.53
C ALA A 48 -1.75 -20.16 -6.73
N ALA A 49 -2.82 -20.84 -7.16
CA ALA A 49 -4.07 -20.93 -6.42
C ALA A 49 -3.91 -21.67 -5.09
N GLU A 50 -3.14 -22.75 -5.03
CA GLU A 50 -2.79 -23.44 -3.78
C GLU A 50 -2.06 -22.52 -2.80
N ALA A 51 -1.11 -21.71 -3.31
CA ALA A 51 -0.37 -20.75 -2.51
C ALA A 51 -1.23 -19.56 -2.06
N SER A 52 -2.09 -19.04 -2.94
CA SER A 52 -3.03 -17.99 -2.59
C SER A 52 -3.99 -18.53 -1.53
N LEU A 53 -4.69 -19.63 -1.76
CA LEU A 53 -5.68 -20.16 -0.83
C LEU A 53 -5.09 -20.89 0.38
N ASP A 54 -3.78 -20.86 0.61
CA ASP A 54 -3.10 -21.62 1.68
C ASP A 54 -3.63 -23.07 1.85
N LEU A 55 -3.96 -23.70 0.73
CA LEU A 55 -4.59 -25.02 0.67
C LEU A 55 -3.81 -25.91 -0.27
N SER A 56 -3.57 -27.15 0.16
CA SER A 56 -3.01 -28.17 -0.73
C SER A 56 -4.07 -28.62 -1.75
N ARG A 57 -3.62 -29.04 -2.94
CA ARG A 57 -4.47 -29.63 -3.97
C ARG A 57 -5.41 -30.73 -3.44
N LYS A 58 -4.93 -31.56 -2.51
CA LYS A 58 -5.72 -32.62 -1.88
C LYS A 58 -6.86 -32.08 -1.00
N SER A 59 -6.68 -30.92 -0.40
CA SER A 59 -7.71 -30.26 0.43
C SER A 59 -8.75 -29.52 -0.43
N LEU A 60 -8.37 -29.14 -1.65
CA LEU A 60 -9.25 -28.51 -2.64
C LEU A 60 -10.14 -29.51 -3.38
N GLN A 61 -9.76 -30.80 -3.40
CA GLN A 61 -10.52 -31.84 -4.08
C GLN A 61 -11.91 -32.03 -3.44
N GLY A 62 -12.95 -31.98 -4.27
CA GLY A 62 -14.33 -32.16 -3.85
C GLY A 62 -14.96 -30.93 -3.20
N LEU A 63 -14.25 -29.80 -3.16
CA LEU A 63 -14.84 -28.50 -2.82
C LEU A 63 -15.47 -27.86 -4.04
N THR A 64 -16.45 -27.00 -3.79
CA THR A 64 -17.06 -26.11 -4.79
C THR A 64 -16.48 -24.70 -4.68
N LEU A 65 -16.71 -23.86 -5.70
CA LEU A 65 -16.40 -22.43 -5.58
C LEU A 65 -17.12 -21.77 -4.41
N TYR A 66 -18.31 -22.24 -4.07
CA TYR A 66 -19.07 -21.76 -2.92
C TYR A 66 -18.36 -22.07 -1.60
N ASP A 67 -17.78 -23.26 -1.46
CA ASP A 67 -17.03 -23.64 -0.26
C ASP A 67 -15.76 -22.79 -0.07
N LEU A 68 -15.16 -22.31 -1.17
CA LEU A 68 -13.97 -21.47 -1.14
C LEU A 68 -14.28 -19.99 -0.85
N PHE A 69 -15.26 -19.43 -1.57
CA PHE A 69 -15.48 -17.97 -1.64
C PHE A 69 -16.84 -17.51 -1.08
N GLY A 70 -17.67 -18.44 -0.59
CA GLY A 70 -18.97 -18.17 -0.01
C GLY A 70 -19.99 -17.60 -1.00
N GLU A 71 -21.02 -16.95 -0.46
CA GLU A 71 -22.01 -16.22 -1.27
C GLU A 71 -21.45 -14.89 -1.76
N ASN A 72 -20.59 -14.94 -2.77
CA ASN A 72 -20.17 -13.74 -3.49
C ASN A 72 -21.11 -13.48 -4.69
N GLN A 73 -22.05 -12.55 -4.53
CA GLN A 73 -23.06 -12.24 -5.56
C GLN A 73 -22.43 -11.83 -6.88
N SER A 74 -21.39 -11.00 -6.84
CA SER A 74 -20.70 -10.52 -8.05
C SER A 74 -19.97 -11.65 -8.77
N LEU A 75 -19.28 -12.53 -8.02
CA LEU A 75 -18.64 -13.71 -8.60
C LEU A 75 -19.67 -14.64 -9.25
N ASN A 76 -20.79 -14.90 -8.56
CA ASN A 76 -21.87 -15.72 -9.11
C ASN A 76 -22.45 -15.13 -10.39
N HIS A 77 -22.67 -13.80 -10.41
CA HIS A 77 -23.15 -13.11 -11.60
C HIS A 77 -22.19 -13.27 -12.79
N MET A 78 -20.88 -13.10 -12.58
CA MET A 78 -19.87 -13.31 -13.63
C MET A 78 -19.91 -14.75 -14.17
N ILE A 79 -20.04 -15.74 -13.30
CA ILE A 79 -20.14 -17.15 -13.70
C ILE A 79 -21.39 -17.37 -14.54
N ASP A 80 -22.54 -16.88 -14.08
CA ASP A 80 -23.82 -17.09 -14.75
C ASP A 80 -23.86 -16.42 -16.13
N GLU A 81 -23.25 -15.24 -16.29
CA GLU A 81 -23.18 -14.56 -17.59
C GLU A 81 -22.32 -15.31 -18.60
N VAL A 82 -21.15 -15.79 -18.18
CA VAL A 82 -20.26 -16.56 -19.06
C VAL A 82 -20.89 -17.93 -19.35
N PHE A 83 -21.50 -18.58 -18.36
CA PHE A 83 -22.13 -19.89 -18.53
C PHE A 83 -23.37 -19.83 -19.43
N ALA A 84 -24.17 -18.75 -19.34
CA ALA A 84 -25.30 -18.50 -20.23
C ALA A 84 -24.87 -18.14 -21.67
N GLY A 85 -23.58 -18.10 -21.98
CA GLY A 85 -23.04 -17.78 -23.30
C GLY A 85 -23.22 -16.31 -23.70
N ARG A 86 -23.49 -15.42 -22.74
CA ARG A 86 -23.68 -13.98 -23.00
C ARG A 86 -22.35 -13.25 -23.21
N ALA A 87 -21.27 -13.79 -22.65
CA ALA A 87 -19.91 -13.30 -22.82
C ALA A 87 -18.93 -14.47 -22.87
N ALA A 88 -17.87 -14.38 -23.69
CA ALA A 88 -16.82 -15.39 -23.76
C ALA A 88 -15.92 -15.38 -22.51
N ALA A 89 -15.74 -14.20 -21.91
CA ALA A 89 -15.06 -14.00 -20.65
C ALA A 89 -15.60 -12.75 -19.94
N GLN A 90 -15.53 -12.75 -18.62
CA GLN A 90 -15.85 -11.61 -17.76
C GLN A 90 -14.63 -11.23 -16.93
N ARG A 91 -14.45 -9.94 -16.67
CA ARG A 91 -13.36 -9.42 -15.83
C ARG A 91 -13.90 -8.37 -14.87
N GLN A 92 -13.65 -8.54 -13.58
CA GLN A 92 -14.12 -7.61 -12.56
C GLN A 92 -13.16 -7.55 -11.36
N GLU A 93 -13.11 -6.41 -10.70
CA GLU A 93 -12.48 -6.26 -9.38
C GLU A 93 -13.43 -6.79 -8.31
N LEU A 94 -12.94 -7.71 -7.48
CA LEU A 94 -13.71 -8.34 -6.42
C LEU A 94 -12.91 -8.36 -5.12
N VAL A 95 -13.63 -8.38 -4.01
CA VAL A 95 -13.08 -8.75 -2.72
C VAL A 95 -13.51 -10.18 -2.45
N LEU A 96 -12.53 -11.09 -2.40
CA LEU A 96 -12.77 -12.49 -2.07
C LEU A 96 -12.65 -12.67 -0.55
N TYR A 97 -13.66 -13.29 0.03
CA TYR A 97 -13.71 -13.69 1.43
C TYR A 97 -13.60 -15.21 1.48
N SER A 98 -12.70 -15.75 2.30
CA SER A 98 -12.66 -17.19 2.54
C SER A 98 -13.65 -17.57 3.64
N VAL A 99 -14.45 -18.62 3.38
CA VAL A 99 -15.45 -19.17 4.32
C VAL A 99 -14.74 -19.78 5.55
N PRO A 100 -15.35 -19.75 6.76
CA PRO A 100 -14.62 -19.90 8.02
C PRO A 100 -14.04 -21.30 8.20
N GLY A 101 -12.74 -21.39 8.47
CA GLY A 101 -12.15 -22.67 8.85
C GLY A 101 -10.64 -22.78 8.82
N LYS A 102 -9.92 -22.06 7.94
CA LYS A 102 -8.43 -22.06 8.01
C LYS A 102 -7.64 -21.05 7.18
N ILE A 103 -8.21 -20.21 6.32
CA ILE A 103 -7.44 -19.77 5.14
C ILE A 103 -7.24 -18.26 4.95
N TYR A 104 -8.08 -17.37 5.49
CA TYR A 104 -7.74 -15.95 5.58
C TYR A 104 -8.29 -15.30 6.85
N ARG A 105 -7.50 -14.42 7.49
CA ARG A 105 -7.99 -13.48 8.51
C ARG A 105 -8.44 -12.14 7.91
N GLU A 106 -8.16 -11.88 6.63
CA GLU A 106 -8.39 -10.59 5.96
C GLU A 106 -8.97 -10.76 4.54
N PRO A 107 -9.86 -9.85 4.09
CA PRO A 107 -10.41 -9.86 2.74
C PRO A 107 -9.34 -9.66 1.65
N LEU A 108 -9.39 -10.44 0.57
CA LEU A 108 -8.42 -10.35 -0.53
C LEU A 108 -9.00 -9.55 -1.71
N ALA A 109 -8.49 -8.34 -1.92
CA ALA A 109 -8.84 -7.53 -3.10
C ALA A 109 -8.09 -8.01 -4.35
N VAL A 110 -8.84 -8.47 -5.35
CA VAL A 110 -8.31 -9.14 -6.54
C VAL A 110 -8.98 -8.65 -7.82
N HIS A 111 -8.25 -8.74 -8.93
CA HIS A 111 -8.89 -8.84 -10.23
C HIS A 111 -9.23 -10.29 -10.51
N VAL A 112 -10.49 -10.56 -10.83
CA VAL A 112 -10.97 -11.88 -11.26
C VAL A 112 -11.30 -11.84 -12.73
N VAL A 113 -10.89 -12.89 -13.44
CA VAL A 113 -11.28 -13.18 -14.82
C VAL A 113 -11.93 -14.56 -14.84
N ILE A 114 -13.12 -14.67 -15.42
CA ILE A 114 -13.81 -15.94 -15.67
C ILE A 114 -13.97 -16.12 -17.16
N ALA A 115 -13.57 -17.26 -17.69
CA ALA A 115 -13.70 -17.59 -19.11
C ALA A 115 -14.21 -19.02 -19.30
N MET A 116 -14.99 -19.24 -20.36
CA MET A 116 -15.38 -20.58 -20.79
C MET A 116 -14.19 -21.26 -21.48
N LEU A 117 -13.96 -22.54 -21.18
CA LEU A 117 -12.96 -23.34 -21.88
C LEU A 117 -13.54 -23.91 -23.19
N GLU A 118 -12.69 -24.55 -24.01
CA GLU A 118 -13.16 -25.23 -25.23
C GLU A 118 -14.22 -26.30 -24.93
N ASP A 119 -14.14 -26.92 -23.76
CA ASP A 119 -15.22 -27.74 -23.22
C ASP A 119 -16.29 -26.81 -22.59
N PRO A 120 -17.51 -26.77 -23.13
CA PRO A 120 -18.56 -25.86 -22.65
C PRO A 120 -19.07 -26.19 -21.24
N THR A 121 -18.70 -27.34 -20.69
CA THR A 121 -19.03 -27.72 -19.31
C THR A 121 -18.03 -27.15 -18.30
N LEU A 122 -16.84 -26.73 -18.74
CA LEU A 122 -15.75 -26.27 -17.89
C LEU A 122 -15.52 -24.77 -18.03
N MET A 123 -15.21 -24.16 -16.89
CA MET A 123 -14.90 -22.74 -16.79
C MET A 123 -13.59 -22.57 -16.06
N MET A 124 -12.83 -21.57 -16.46
CA MET A 124 -11.59 -21.17 -15.83
C MET A 124 -11.80 -19.85 -15.08
N MET A 125 -11.42 -19.83 -13.81
CA MET A 125 -11.32 -18.63 -13.01
C MET A 125 -9.84 -18.33 -12.75
N GLU A 126 -9.42 -17.15 -13.15
CA GLU A 126 -8.09 -16.61 -12.86
C GLU A 126 -8.24 -15.42 -11.90
N TRP A 127 -7.40 -15.34 -10.87
CA TRP A 127 -7.30 -14.14 -10.05
C TRP A 127 -5.86 -13.78 -9.69
N PHE A 128 -5.66 -12.49 -9.46
CA PHE A 128 -4.41 -11.94 -8.96
C PHE A 128 -4.68 -10.74 -8.03
N PRO A 129 -3.90 -10.55 -6.97
CA PRO A 129 -4.04 -9.40 -6.08
C PRO A 129 -3.84 -8.09 -6.84
N ILE A 130 -4.68 -7.09 -6.57
CA ILE A 130 -4.57 -5.74 -7.17
C ILE A 130 -3.18 -5.14 -6.86
N ASP A 131 -2.63 -5.45 -5.68
CA ASP A 131 -1.34 -4.96 -5.19
C ASP A 131 -0.13 -5.38 -6.02
N GLN A 132 -0.16 -6.53 -6.71
CA GLN A 132 1.05 -7.12 -7.27
C GLN A 132 1.57 -6.35 -8.49
N GLN A 133 0.68 -5.78 -9.31
CA GLN A 133 1.07 -5.00 -10.48
C GLN A 133 1.59 -3.61 -10.09
N LEU A 134 0.92 -2.94 -9.14
CA LEU A 134 1.37 -1.66 -8.62
C LEU A 134 2.68 -1.76 -7.84
N ARG A 135 2.89 -2.84 -7.06
CA ARG A 135 4.18 -3.09 -6.37
C ARG A 135 5.30 -3.29 -7.38
N SER A 136 5.10 -4.11 -8.42
CA SER A 136 6.14 -4.34 -9.44
C SER A 136 6.53 -3.05 -10.16
N GLU A 137 5.55 -2.25 -10.60
CA GLU A 137 5.83 -0.96 -11.26
C GLU A 137 6.50 0.04 -10.30
N ARG A 138 6.11 0.03 -9.02
CA ARG A 138 6.70 0.90 -8.01
C ARG A 138 8.13 0.50 -7.67
N ASP A 139 8.40 -0.79 -7.51
CA ASP A 139 9.74 -1.33 -7.29
C ASP A 139 10.65 -1.01 -8.48
N GLU A 140 10.12 -1.06 -9.70
CA GLU A 140 10.84 -0.62 -10.91
C GLU A 140 11.20 0.87 -10.85
N ARG A 141 10.24 1.75 -10.54
CA ARG A 141 10.52 3.19 -10.42
C ARG A 141 11.52 3.50 -9.31
N VAL A 142 11.38 2.86 -8.15
CA VAL A 142 12.31 3.03 -7.02
C VAL A 142 13.69 2.53 -7.39
N SER A 143 13.82 1.37 -8.03
CA SER A 143 15.11 0.83 -8.48
C SER A 143 15.78 1.74 -9.50
N HIS A 144 15.04 2.23 -10.50
CA HIS A 144 15.55 3.20 -11.48
C HIS A 144 15.98 4.51 -10.81
N GLN A 145 15.23 5.01 -9.83
CA GLN A 145 15.58 6.21 -9.08
C GLN A 145 16.82 6.02 -8.21
N VAL A 146 16.95 4.86 -7.55
CA VAL A 146 18.12 4.52 -6.74
C VAL A 146 19.36 4.42 -7.61
N GLU A 147 19.27 3.83 -8.81
CA GLU A 147 20.41 3.75 -9.72
C GLU A 147 20.79 5.12 -10.30
N ALA A 148 19.80 5.95 -10.66
CA ALA A 148 20.03 7.33 -11.08
C ALA A 148 20.68 8.16 -9.97
N ASN A 149 20.19 8.06 -8.73
CA ASN A 149 20.77 8.73 -7.57
C ASN A 149 22.19 8.22 -7.27
N LYS A 150 22.45 6.92 -7.39
CA LYS A 150 23.81 6.36 -7.25
C LYS A 150 24.76 6.92 -8.30
N GLN A 151 24.32 7.08 -9.54
CA GLN A 151 25.13 7.65 -10.61
C GLN A 151 25.41 9.15 -10.36
N LEU A 152 24.38 9.91 -9.97
CA LEU A 152 24.53 11.33 -9.61
C LEU A 152 25.48 11.51 -8.42
N MET A 153 25.35 10.71 -7.37
CA MET A 153 26.24 10.76 -6.21
C MET A 153 27.67 10.42 -6.58
N ARG A 154 27.90 9.43 -7.47
CA ARG A 154 29.23 9.11 -8.01
C ARG A 154 29.83 10.30 -8.77
N ASN A 155 29.06 10.93 -9.66
CA ASN A 155 29.53 12.09 -10.42
C ASN A 155 29.84 13.28 -9.49
N LEU A 156 28.93 13.60 -8.57
CA LEU A 156 29.08 14.70 -7.61
C LEU A 156 30.28 14.48 -6.70
N ALA A 157 30.48 13.27 -6.21
CA ALA A 157 31.61 12.96 -5.37
C ALA A 157 32.96 13.05 -6.12
N HIS A 158 33.00 12.67 -7.40
CA HIS A 158 34.16 12.94 -8.25
C HIS A 158 34.40 14.46 -8.39
N GLU A 159 33.34 15.24 -8.61
CA GLU A 159 33.42 16.71 -8.73
C GLU A 159 33.80 17.41 -7.42
N ILE A 160 33.46 16.86 -6.25
CA ILE A 160 33.85 17.39 -4.93
C ILE A 160 35.26 16.96 -4.54
N LYS A 161 35.68 15.73 -4.89
CA LYS A 161 37.05 15.26 -4.62
C LYS A 161 38.12 16.08 -5.33
N ASN A 162 37.83 16.55 -6.54
CA ASN A 162 38.76 17.34 -7.34
C ASN A 162 39.18 18.66 -6.66
N PRO A 163 38.27 19.56 -6.23
CA PRO A 163 38.62 20.78 -5.52
C PRO A 163 39.19 20.48 -4.13
N LEU A 164 38.74 19.45 -3.41
CA LEU A 164 39.33 19.07 -2.12
C LEU A 164 40.79 18.61 -2.27
N GLY A 165 41.08 17.81 -3.29
CA GLY A 165 42.45 17.43 -3.66
C GLY A 165 43.31 18.65 -4.02
N GLY A 166 42.74 19.60 -4.77
CA GLY A 166 43.38 20.88 -5.08
C GLY A 166 43.70 21.74 -3.86
N ILE A 167 42.73 21.90 -2.94
CA ILE A 167 42.90 22.63 -1.68
C ILE A 167 43.98 21.98 -0.80
N ARG A 168 43.97 20.64 -0.73
CA ARG A 168 45.00 19.88 -0.01
C ARG A 168 46.38 20.10 -0.62
N GLY A 169 46.51 19.99 -1.94
CA GLY A 169 47.77 20.19 -2.64
C GLY A 169 48.32 21.61 -2.49
N ALA A 170 47.46 22.62 -2.61
CA ALA A 170 47.85 24.03 -2.40
C ALA A 170 48.30 24.28 -0.95
N ALA A 171 47.58 23.75 0.04
CA ALA A 171 47.95 23.87 1.45
C ALA A 171 49.28 23.16 1.76
N GLN A 172 49.55 22.02 1.13
CA GLN A 172 50.83 21.31 1.25
C GLN A 172 52.00 22.12 0.66
N LEU A 173 51.83 22.72 -0.52
CA LEU A 173 52.86 23.57 -1.14
C LEU A 173 53.12 24.82 -0.29
N LEU A 174 52.06 25.46 0.22
CA LEU A 174 52.17 26.58 1.16
C LEU A 174 52.93 26.20 2.44
N GLU A 175 52.69 25.02 2.99
CA GLU A 175 53.38 24.54 4.20
C GLU A 175 54.92 24.46 4.01
N PHE A 176 55.39 24.10 2.80
CA PHE A 176 56.82 24.06 2.46
C PHE A 176 57.45 25.46 2.34
N GLU A 177 56.68 26.46 1.91
CA GLU A 177 57.17 27.83 1.71
C GLU A 177 57.09 28.69 2.99
N LEU A 178 56.31 28.26 4.00
CA LEU A 178 56.06 29.05 5.21
C LEU A 178 57.22 28.94 6.24
N PRO A 179 57.83 30.08 6.65
CA PRO A 179 58.98 30.10 7.56
C PRO A 179 58.60 29.99 9.05
N GLU A 180 57.38 30.36 9.44
CA GLU A 180 56.94 30.38 10.84
C GLU A 180 56.15 29.13 11.24
N LYS A 181 56.46 28.56 12.42
CA LYS A 181 55.77 27.38 12.96
C LYS A 181 54.26 27.60 13.17
N GLY A 182 53.83 28.80 13.57
CA GLY A 182 52.41 29.09 13.79
C GLY A 182 51.59 29.10 12.50
N LEU A 183 52.18 29.49 11.37
CA LEU A 183 51.51 29.46 10.06
C LEU A 183 51.37 28.03 9.50
N ARG A 184 52.28 27.13 9.88
CA ARG A 184 52.19 25.71 9.52
C ARG A 184 51.06 24.96 10.23
N GLU A 185 50.68 25.39 11.45
CA GLU A 185 49.50 24.82 12.13
C GLU A 185 48.21 25.08 11.34
N TYR A 186 48.06 26.27 10.75
CA TYR A 186 46.89 26.59 9.94
C TYR A 186 46.82 25.76 8.65
N THR A 187 47.95 25.55 7.95
CA THR A 187 47.98 24.68 6.77
C THR A 187 47.67 23.23 7.12
N GLN A 188 48.13 22.73 8.28
CA GLN A 188 47.80 21.39 8.76
C GLN A 188 46.31 21.22 9.09
N VAL A 189 45.65 22.25 9.64
CA VAL A 189 44.21 22.25 9.85
C VAL A 189 43.46 22.16 8.51
N ILE A 190 43.87 22.92 7.50
CA ILE A 190 43.26 22.89 6.16
C ILE A 190 43.42 21.51 5.49
N ILE A 191 44.61 20.91 5.58
CA ILE A 191 44.87 19.57 5.06
C ILE A 191 43.98 18.54 5.77
N LYS A 192 43.92 18.58 7.10
CA LYS A 192 43.13 17.65 7.91
C LYS A 192 41.64 17.77 7.64
N GLU A 193 41.13 18.99 7.43
CA GLU A 193 39.72 19.19 7.11
C GLU A 193 39.37 18.77 5.68
N SER A 194 40.29 18.98 4.73
CA SER A 194 40.12 18.44 3.37
C SER A 194 40.09 16.91 3.36
N ASP A 195 40.97 16.25 4.12
CA ASP A 195 40.99 14.79 4.28
C ASP A 195 39.73 14.24 4.97
N ARG A 196 39.22 14.98 5.96
CA ARG A 196 37.96 14.65 6.63
C ARG A 196 36.77 14.73 5.68
N LEU A 197 36.71 15.78 4.85
CA LEU A 197 35.66 15.94 3.84
C LEU A 197 35.75 14.87 2.75
N GLN A 198 36.95 14.50 2.31
CA GLN A 198 37.14 13.35 1.40
C GLN A 198 36.61 12.06 2.03
N THR A 199 36.90 11.82 3.31
CA THR A 199 36.42 10.63 4.04
C THR A 199 34.88 10.59 4.14
N LEU A 200 34.24 11.74 4.35
CA LEU A 200 32.77 11.84 4.37
C LEU A 200 32.17 11.55 3.00
N VAL A 201 32.76 12.11 1.94
CA VAL A 201 32.36 11.85 0.55
C VAL A 201 32.57 10.37 0.20
N ASP A 202 33.65 9.76 0.65
CA ASP A 202 33.92 8.32 0.47
C ASP A 202 32.89 7.44 1.17
N ARG A 203 32.45 7.82 2.38
CA ARG A 203 31.36 7.10 3.09
C ARG A 203 30.01 7.23 2.40
N LEU A 204 29.71 8.41 1.83
CA LEU A 204 28.51 8.64 1.01
C LEU A 204 28.54 7.79 -0.28
N LEU A 205 29.72 7.50 -0.80
CA LEU A 205 29.93 6.70 -2.01
C LEU A 205 30.07 5.19 -1.79
N ALA A 206 30.24 4.73 -0.55
CA ALA A 206 30.58 3.33 -0.28
C ALA A 206 29.37 2.49 0.16
N PRO A 207 28.68 1.78 -0.75
CA PRO A 207 28.10 0.50 -0.39
C PRO A 207 29.25 -0.53 -0.38
N HIS A 208 29.82 -0.78 0.81
CA HIS A 208 30.39 -2.06 1.23
C HIS A 208 31.19 -2.80 0.14
N ARG A 209 32.38 -2.29 -0.18
CA ARG A 209 33.29 -2.81 -1.20
C ARG A 209 34.05 -4.08 -0.77
N LYS A 210 33.45 -4.95 0.05
CA LYS A 210 33.94 -6.33 0.22
C LYS A 210 33.32 -7.16 -0.90
N ALA A 211 34.08 -8.10 -1.47
CA ALA A 211 33.51 -9.07 -2.40
C ALA A 211 32.36 -9.78 -1.67
N HIS A 212 31.14 -9.67 -2.19
CA HIS A 212 29.97 -10.31 -1.61
C HIS A 212 30.23 -11.81 -1.50
N ALA A 213 30.43 -12.29 -0.28
CA ALA A 213 30.51 -13.72 -0.02
C ALA A 213 29.05 -14.21 0.02
N MET A 214 28.55 -14.59 -1.15
CA MET A 214 27.24 -15.24 -1.25
C MET A 214 27.35 -16.62 -0.62
N GLU A 215 26.97 -16.73 0.64
CA GLU A 215 27.04 -17.96 1.41
C GLU A 215 25.63 -18.40 1.84
N PRO A 216 25.39 -19.72 1.99
CA PRO A 216 24.18 -20.20 2.65
C PRO A 216 24.15 -19.69 4.09
N LEU A 217 23.08 -19.00 4.47
CA LEU A 217 22.90 -18.46 5.81
C LEU A 217 21.49 -18.73 6.32
N ASN A 218 21.39 -18.94 7.63
CA ASN A 218 20.13 -19.06 8.32
C ASN A 218 19.66 -17.67 8.79
N ILE A 219 18.53 -17.20 8.26
CA ILE A 219 17.99 -15.88 8.60
C ILE A 219 17.71 -15.74 10.10
N HIS A 220 17.33 -16.82 10.78
CA HIS A 220 16.99 -16.76 12.20
C HIS A 220 18.22 -16.48 13.06
N GLU A 221 19.39 -16.98 12.67
CA GLU A 221 20.65 -16.66 13.36
C GLU A 221 21.00 -15.17 13.24
N VAL A 222 20.78 -14.60 12.04
CA VAL A 222 20.95 -13.17 11.80
C VAL A 222 20.01 -12.34 12.68
N LEU A 223 18.72 -12.69 12.71
CA LEU A 223 17.71 -11.98 13.52
C LEU A 223 17.97 -12.10 15.03
N GLU A 224 18.40 -13.27 15.51
CA GLU A 224 18.75 -13.44 16.93
C GLU A 224 20.00 -12.65 17.33
N ARG A 225 20.98 -12.53 16.42
CA ARG A 225 22.15 -11.68 16.64
C ARG A 225 21.75 -10.21 16.73
N ILE A 226 20.91 -9.74 15.81
CA ILE A 226 20.39 -8.37 15.82
C ILE A 226 19.58 -8.10 17.09
N ARG A 227 18.69 -9.02 17.46
CA ARG A 227 17.90 -8.92 18.70
C ARG A 227 18.81 -8.76 19.93
N SER A 228 19.88 -9.55 20.00
CA SER A 228 20.81 -9.52 21.12
C SER A 228 21.58 -8.19 21.18
N LEU A 229 21.99 -7.65 20.02
CA LEU A 229 22.64 -6.35 19.94
C LEU A 229 21.71 -5.21 20.38
N VAL A 230 20.48 -5.19 19.88
CA VAL A 230 19.51 -4.13 20.19
C VAL A 230 19.06 -4.19 21.65
N LEU A 231 18.83 -5.38 22.21
CA LEU A 231 18.50 -5.51 23.64
C LEU A 231 19.69 -5.19 24.55
N ALA A 232 20.93 -5.36 24.09
CA ALA A 232 22.11 -4.92 24.86
C ALA A 232 22.19 -3.38 24.92
N GLU A 233 21.79 -2.69 23.85
CA GLU A 233 21.73 -1.23 23.79
C GLU A 233 20.53 -0.65 24.55
N PHE A 234 19.37 -1.33 24.51
CA PHE A 234 18.14 -0.95 25.20
C PHE A 234 17.75 -2.04 26.24
N PRO A 235 18.47 -2.14 27.38
CA PRO A 235 18.35 -3.26 28.32
C PRO A 235 17.03 -3.29 29.11
N GLN A 236 16.31 -2.17 29.18
CA GLN A 236 15.04 -2.08 29.91
C GLN A 236 13.96 -1.44 29.04
N GLY A 237 12.75 -1.97 29.14
CA GLY A 237 11.54 -1.38 28.57
C GLY A 237 11.29 -1.61 27.08
N LEU A 238 12.21 -2.27 26.38
CA LEU A 238 12.02 -2.78 25.02
C LEU A 238 11.82 -4.30 25.03
N LYS A 239 10.73 -4.78 24.43
CA LYS A 239 10.50 -6.20 24.18
C LYS A 239 10.55 -6.50 22.70
N ILE A 240 11.44 -7.41 22.29
CA ILE A 240 11.48 -7.92 20.91
C ILE A 240 10.78 -9.30 20.85
N ILE A 241 9.66 -9.35 20.14
CA ILE A 241 8.84 -10.55 19.89
C ILE A 241 9.39 -11.28 18.65
N ARG A 242 9.42 -12.62 18.73
CA ARG A 242 9.99 -13.50 17.72
C ARG A 242 8.86 -14.33 17.10
N ASN A 243 8.50 -14.07 15.86
CA ASN A 243 7.44 -14.79 15.15
C ASN A 243 8.04 -15.45 13.90
N TYR A 244 8.88 -16.44 14.14
CA TYR A 244 9.69 -17.06 13.12
C TYR A 244 9.01 -18.28 12.49
N ASP A 245 9.07 -18.37 11.16
CA ASP A 245 8.69 -19.55 10.41
C ASP A 245 9.88 -20.51 10.31
N THR A 246 9.84 -21.59 11.09
CA THR A 246 10.92 -22.59 11.16
C THR A 246 11.05 -23.43 9.90
N SER A 247 10.14 -23.31 8.93
CA SER A 247 10.20 -24.04 7.66
C SER A 247 11.10 -23.38 6.61
N LEU A 248 11.56 -22.14 6.87
CA LEU A 248 12.45 -21.42 5.97
C LEU A 248 13.80 -22.14 5.83
N PRO A 249 14.22 -22.48 4.59
CA PRO A 249 15.54 -23.03 4.32
C PRO A 249 16.62 -21.95 4.42
N ASP A 250 17.88 -22.38 4.43
CA ASP A 250 19.01 -21.47 4.30
C ASP A 250 18.91 -20.66 3.00
N ILE A 251 19.19 -19.36 3.10
CA ILE A 251 19.15 -18.43 1.99
C ILE A 251 20.58 -18.10 1.55
N LEU A 252 20.76 -17.85 0.25
CA LEU A 252 22.04 -17.36 -0.25
C LEU A 252 22.10 -15.84 -0.05
N GLY A 253 23.09 -15.35 0.68
CA GLY A 253 23.24 -13.92 0.89
C GLY A 253 24.56 -13.55 1.58
N ASP A 254 24.78 -12.24 1.69
CA ASP A 254 25.86 -11.68 2.48
C ASP A 254 25.35 -11.44 3.91
N GLN A 255 25.84 -12.24 4.85
CA GLN A 255 25.43 -12.19 6.25
C GLN A 255 25.73 -10.82 6.89
N GLU A 256 26.87 -10.20 6.58
CA GLU A 256 27.26 -8.90 7.14
C GLU A 256 26.31 -7.79 6.65
N GLN A 257 25.96 -7.80 5.36
CA GLN A 257 25.02 -6.82 4.81
C GLN A 257 23.61 -7.00 5.34
N LEU A 258 23.12 -8.24 5.47
CA LEU A 258 21.81 -8.49 6.06
C LEU A 258 21.75 -8.06 7.52
N ILE A 259 22.81 -8.34 8.29
CA ILE A 259 22.92 -7.83 9.67
C ILE A 259 22.84 -6.31 9.66
N GLN A 260 23.66 -5.64 8.85
CA GLN A 260 23.71 -4.17 8.82
C GLN A 260 22.38 -3.54 8.41
N ALA A 261 21.76 -4.05 7.34
CA ALA A 261 20.51 -3.53 6.82
C ALA A 261 19.38 -3.68 7.85
N VAL A 262 19.21 -4.87 8.40
CA VAL A 262 18.13 -5.13 9.37
C VAL A 262 18.43 -4.43 10.71
N LEU A 263 19.69 -4.41 11.17
CA LEU A 263 20.08 -3.67 12.37
C LEU A 263 19.74 -2.18 12.25
N ASN A 264 20.03 -1.55 11.10
CA ASN A 264 19.68 -0.14 10.89
C ASN A 264 18.18 0.11 11.05
N ILE A 265 17.34 -0.76 10.50
CA ILE A 265 15.88 -0.61 10.56
C ILE A 265 15.38 -0.85 12.00
N VAL A 266 15.84 -1.93 12.65
CA VAL A 266 15.43 -2.26 14.03
C VAL A 266 15.89 -1.20 15.02
N HIS A 267 17.12 -0.70 14.85
CA HIS A 267 17.67 0.37 15.67
C HIS A 267 16.89 1.67 15.49
N ASN A 268 16.54 2.04 14.24
CA ASN A 268 15.67 3.20 13.98
C ASN A 268 14.28 3.03 14.63
N ALA A 269 13.70 1.83 14.58
CA ALA A 269 12.43 1.55 15.26
C ALA A 269 12.55 1.68 16.79
N ALA A 270 13.63 1.16 17.39
CA ALA A 270 13.89 1.29 18.82
C ALA A 270 14.07 2.76 19.25
N GLN A 271 14.81 3.55 18.47
CA GLN A 271 14.95 4.99 18.71
C GLN A 271 13.60 5.73 18.64
N ALA A 272 12.77 5.38 17.66
CA ALA A 272 11.43 5.95 17.50
C ALA A 272 10.50 5.61 18.69
N LEU A 273 10.76 4.51 19.39
CA LEU A 273 10.02 4.07 20.59
C LEU A 273 10.66 4.54 21.90
N SER A 274 11.61 5.49 21.88
CA SER A 274 12.38 5.89 23.07
C SER A 274 11.52 6.32 24.28
N ASP A 275 10.35 6.92 24.05
CA ASP A 275 9.42 7.29 25.13
C ASP A 275 8.67 6.07 25.69
N GLU A 276 8.26 5.13 24.85
CA GLU A 276 7.64 3.85 25.22
C GLU A 276 8.64 2.95 25.94
N ILE A 277 9.91 2.97 25.54
CA ILE A 277 11.01 2.27 26.20
C ILE A 277 11.14 2.81 27.63
N ARG A 278 11.12 4.13 27.81
CA ARG A 278 11.14 4.75 29.14
C ARG A 278 9.94 4.35 30.00
N ARG A 279 8.78 4.15 29.36
CA ARG A 279 7.53 3.71 30.01
C ARG A 279 7.43 2.19 30.21
N GLY A 280 8.36 1.42 29.65
CA GLY A 280 8.38 -0.03 29.76
C GLY A 280 7.40 -0.77 28.85
N THR A 281 6.82 -0.10 27.86
CA THR A 281 5.75 -0.64 27.01
C THR A 281 6.15 -0.87 25.56
N ALA A 282 7.40 -0.57 25.18
CA ALA A 282 7.84 -0.68 23.79
C ALA A 282 7.91 -2.14 23.31
N GLN A 283 7.34 -2.38 22.12
CA GLN A 283 7.34 -3.70 21.49
C GLN A 283 7.73 -3.59 20.02
N ILE A 284 8.64 -4.47 19.62
CA ILE A 284 9.03 -4.69 18.23
C ILE A 284 8.83 -6.18 17.94
N GLU A 285 8.15 -6.54 16.87
CA GLU A 285 8.02 -7.90 16.39
C GLU A 285 8.87 -8.12 15.14
N LEU A 286 9.71 -9.16 15.18
CA LEU A 286 10.41 -9.70 14.02
C LEU A 286 9.67 -10.94 13.55
N ARG A 287 9.11 -10.89 12.34
CA ARG A 287 8.29 -11.96 11.77
C ARG A 287 8.87 -12.44 10.44
N THR A 288 9.07 -13.75 10.29
CA THR A 288 9.53 -14.36 9.02
C THR A 288 8.45 -15.24 8.41
N ARG A 289 8.29 -15.21 7.09
CA ARG A 289 7.36 -16.07 6.32
C ARG A 289 8.01 -16.50 5.01
N VAL A 290 7.58 -17.66 4.50
CA VAL A 290 7.93 -18.10 3.15
C VAL A 290 6.96 -17.46 2.16
N ALA A 291 7.46 -16.60 1.28
CA ALA A 291 6.72 -16.14 0.13
C ALA A 291 6.98 -17.07 -1.07
N ARG A 292 5.95 -17.39 -1.84
CA ARG A 292 6.03 -18.32 -2.98
C ARG A 292 5.81 -17.57 -4.30
N SER A 293 6.53 -17.98 -5.34
CA SER A 293 6.41 -17.41 -6.69
C SER A 293 6.53 -15.88 -6.73
N VAL A 294 7.50 -15.31 -6.01
CA VAL A 294 7.75 -13.87 -5.96
C VAL A 294 8.63 -13.44 -7.14
N THR A 295 8.34 -12.29 -7.73
CA THR A 295 9.20 -11.65 -8.73
C THR A 295 10.06 -10.59 -8.03
N ILE A 296 11.39 -10.76 -8.08
CA ILE A 296 12.35 -9.79 -7.55
C ILE A 296 13.28 -9.41 -8.70
N ALA A 297 13.43 -8.10 -8.96
CA ALA A 297 14.32 -7.60 -10.02
C ALA A 297 14.13 -8.31 -11.39
N LYS A 298 12.87 -8.51 -11.81
CA LYS A 298 12.48 -9.20 -13.06
C LYS A 298 12.79 -10.70 -13.12
N GLN A 299 13.30 -11.29 -12.04
CA GLN A 299 13.52 -12.73 -11.95
C GLN A 299 12.47 -13.37 -11.04
N ARG A 300 11.92 -14.49 -11.48
CA ARG A 300 10.95 -15.27 -10.70
C ARG A 300 11.70 -16.18 -9.74
N HIS A 301 11.39 -16.06 -8.46
CA HIS A 301 11.89 -16.91 -7.41
C HIS A 301 10.76 -17.80 -6.91
N ARG A 302 10.98 -19.13 -6.94
CA ARG A 302 9.98 -20.11 -6.46
C ARG A 302 9.65 -19.89 -4.99
N LEU A 303 10.67 -19.54 -4.20
CA LEU A 303 10.58 -19.22 -2.79
C LEU A 303 11.37 -17.94 -2.54
N ALA A 304 10.86 -17.09 -1.66
CA ALA A 304 11.53 -15.89 -1.17
C ALA A 304 11.29 -15.77 0.34
N LEU A 305 12.25 -15.17 1.03
CA LEU A 305 12.07 -14.76 2.42
C LEU A 305 11.21 -13.50 2.46
N ASP A 306 10.14 -13.54 3.25
CA ASP A 306 9.36 -12.36 3.61
C ASP A 306 9.62 -12.04 5.09
N LEU A 307 10.27 -10.90 5.35
CA LEU A 307 10.68 -10.45 6.68
C LEU A 307 9.91 -9.18 7.03
N HIS A 308 9.06 -9.27 8.06
CA HIS A 308 8.28 -8.14 8.56
C HIS A 308 8.88 -7.63 9.86
N LEU A 309 8.99 -6.30 9.94
CA LEU A 309 9.26 -5.57 11.17
C LEU A 309 7.99 -4.82 11.55
N ILE A 310 7.40 -5.18 12.69
CA ILE A 310 6.17 -4.54 13.18
C ILE A 310 6.50 -3.83 14.48
N SER A 311 6.09 -2.56 14.61
CA SER A 311 6.26 -1.78 15.83
C SER A 311 4.98 -0.99 16.11
N ASP A 312 4.54 -0.96 17.36
CA ASP A 312 3.34 -0.23 17.78
C ASP A 312 3.71 1.25 17.99
N ILE A 313 3.79 2.00 16.88
CA ILE A 313 4.00 3.45 16.94
C ILE A 313 2.61 4.11 17.04
N ARG A 314 2.04 4.16 18.24
CA ARG A 314 0.97 5.13 18.53
C ARG A 314 1.63 6.49 18.79
N MET A 315 1.10 7.55 18.18
CA MET A 315 1.61 8.89 18.44
C MET A 315 1.55 9.20 19.95
N PRO A 316 2.60 9.80 20.56
CA PRO A 316 2.78 9.86 22.01
C PRO A 316 1.68 10.58 22.84
N ARG A 317 0.70 11.25 22.21
CA ARG A 317 -0.26 12.17 22.86
C ARG A 317 -1.72 12.12 22.35
N GLY A 318 -2.11 11.10 21.56
CA GLY A 318 -3.46 10.99 21.00
C GLY A 318 -3.46 10.58 19.52
N ASN A 319 -4.64 10.49 18.90
CA ASN A 319 -4.73 10.23 17.46
C ASN A 319 -4.32 11.50 16.65
N GLY A 320 -4.17 11.38 15.33
CA GLY A 320 -3.80 12.53 14.47
C GLY A 320 -4.79 13.69 14.49
N ILE A 321 -6.05 13.42 14.83
CA ILE A 321 -7.15 14.38 14.88
C ILE A 321 -7.10 15.18 16.20
N ASP A 322 -6.82 14.53 17.33
CA ASP A 322 -6.67 15.18 18.64
C ASP A 322 -5.52 16.19 18.61
N LEU A 323 -4.41 15.83 17.95
CA LEU A 323 -3.28 16.73 17.75
C LEU A 323 -3.66 17.91 16.84
N LEU A 324 -4.38 17.66 15.74
CA LEU A 324 -4.88 18.72 14.87
C LEU A 324 -5.75 19.71 15.64
N GLN A 325 -6.67 19.23 16.48
CA GLN A 325 -7.54 20.10 17.28
C GLN A 325 -6.74 20.97 18.26
N HIS A 326 -5.73 20.42 18.94
CA HIS A 326 -4.86 21.19 19.82
C HIS A 326 -4.01 22.23 19.07
N VAL A 327 -3.47 21.86 17.90
CA VAL A 327 -2.69 22.75 17.05
C VAL A 327 -3.56 23.88 16.51
N LYS A 328 -4.77 23.58 16.04
CA LYS A 328 -5.70 24.59 15.52
C LYS A 328 -6.27 25.50 16.61
N ALA A 329 -6.42 25.00 17.84
CA ALA A 329 -6.81 25.83 18.98
C ALA A 329 -5.72 26.84 19.39
N SER A 330 -4.45 26.47 19.28
CA SER A 330 -3.31 27.32 19.65
C SER A 330 -2.77 28.18 18.50
N HIS A 331 -2.88 27.69 17.27
CA HIS A 331 -2.37 28.31 16.04
C HIS A 331 -3.38 28.12 14.89
N PRO A 332 -4.46 28.93 14.83
CA PRO A 332 -5.56 28.75 13.87
C PRO A 332 -5.10 28.76 12.40
N ASP A 333 -4.13 29.63 12.09
CA ASP A 333 -3.66 29.89 10.74
C ASP A 333 -2.59 28.89 10.26
N LEU A 334 -2.09 28.01 11.13
CA LEU A 334 -1.07 27.03 10.72
C LEU A 334 -1.71 25.99 9.78
N PRO A 335 -1.27 25.85 8.52
CA PRO A 335 -1.80 24.82 7.63
C PRO A 335 -1.28 23.46 8.10
N VAL A 336 -2.19 22.55 8.45
CA VAL A 336 -1.85 21.22 8.95
C VAL A 336 -2.27 20.17 7.94
N ILE A 337 -1.33 19.33 7.51
CA ILE A 337 -1.58 18.23 6.58
C ILE A 337 -1.63 16.94 7.40
N ILE A 338 -2.73 16.19 7.30
CA ILE A 338 -2.85 14.89 7.95
C ILE A 338 -2.35 13.80 7.01
N MET A 339 -1.42 12.98 7.50
CA MET A 339 -0.96 11.77 6.83
C MET A 339 -1.51 10.54 7.54
N THR A 340 -2.17 9.62 6.83
CA THR A 340 -2.75 8.43 7.45
C THR A 340 -2.65 7.18 6.58
N ALA A 341 -2.65 6.01 7.23
CA ALA A 341 -2.75 4.70 6.61
C ALA A 341 -4.19 4.14 6.61
N TYR A 342 -5.13 4.84 7.28
CA TYR A 342 -6.56 4.49 7.30
C TYR A 342 -7.28 5.18 6.14
N SER A 343 -8.13 4.41 5.44
CA SER A 343 -8.73 4.75 4.14
C SER A 343 -10.26 4.94 4.20
N ASP A 344 -10.81 5.14 5.39
CA ASP A 344 -12.23 5.28 5.68
C ASP A 344 -12.72 6.75 5.56
N LEU A 345 -13.98 6.90 5.13
CA LEU A 345 -14.62 8.20 4.90
C LEU A 345 -14.73 9.04 6.18
N GLU A 346 -15.06 8.42 7.32
CA GLU A 346 -15.24 9.13 8.59
C GLU A 346 -13.95 9.82 9.05
N SER A 347 -12.81 9.12 8.95
CA SER A 347 -11.49 9.69 9.26
C SER A 347 -11.12 10.86 8.34
N ALA A 348 -11.41 10.75 7.04
CA ALA A 348 -11.15 11.82 6.07
C ALA A 348 -12.03 13.06 6.35
N VAL A 349 -13.31 12.88 6.61
CA VAL A 349 -14.25 13.97 6.90
C VAL A 349 -13.93 14.64 8.24
N SER A 350 -13.70 13.85 9.29
CA SER A 350 -13.36 14.36 10.63
C SER A 350 -12.06 15.19 10.63
N SER A 351 -11.09 14.81 9.78
CA SER A 351 -9.85 15.57 9.57
C SER A 351 -10.10 16.97 9.00
N PHE A 352 -10.92 17.07 7.95
CA PHE A 352 -11.30 18.37 7.37
C PHE A 352 -12.18 19.19 8.32
N GLN A 353 -13.11 18.55 9.02
CA GLN A 353 -13.92 19.21 10.04
C GLN A 353 -13.06 19.75 11.22
N SER A 354 -11.99 19.04 11.58
CA SER A 354 -11.07 19.50 12.61
C SER A 354 -10.10 20.59 12.13
N GLY A 355 -10.19 21.02 10.86
CA GLY A 355 -9.46 22.15 10.31
C GLY A 355 -8.15 21.81 9.59
N ALA A 356 -7.98 20.56 9.13
CA ALA A 356 -6.86 20.18 8.28
C ALA A 356 -6.85 21.04 7.00
N PHE A 357 -5.66 21.46 6.58
CA PHE A 357 -5.44 22.06 5.26
C PHE A 357 -5.66 21.00 4.18
N GLU A 358 -5.04 19.83 4.34
CA GLU A 358 -5.22 18.72 3.43
C GLU A 358 -4.92 17.36 4.04
N TYR A 359 -5.27 16.32 3.29
CA TYR A 359 -5.22 14.92 3.68
C TYR A 359 -4.41 14.11 2.67
N LEU A 360 -3.42 13.34 3.15
CA LEU A 360 -2.48 12.54 2.35
C LEU A 360 -2.47 11.07 2.82
N THR A 361 -2.78 10.14 1.93
CA THR A 361 -2.80 8.70 2.23
C THR A 361 -1.42 8.09 2.08
N LYS A 362 -1.00 7.26 3.04
CA LYS A 362 0.18 6.41 2.90
C LYS A 362 -0.19 5.13 2.15
N PRO A 363 0.62 4.68 1.19
CA PRO A 363 1.84 5.32 0.70
C PRO A 363 1.57 6.49 -0.25
N PHE A 364 2.40 7.53 -0.20
CA PHE A 364 2.33 8.69 -1.10
C PHE A 364 3.63 8.91 -1.87
N ASP A 365 3.53 9.68 -2.94
CA ASP A 365 4.64 10.18 -3.73
C ASP A 365 5.28 11.40 -3.03
N ILE A 366 6.61 11.43 -2.91
CA ILE A 366 7.34 12.50 -2.20
C ILE A 366 7.19 13.83 -2.94
N ASP A 367 7.22 13.83 -4.27
CA ASP A 367 7.11 15.06 -5.06
C ASP A 367 5.72 15.69 -4.89
N LYS A 368 4.68 14.85 -4.88
CA LYS A 368 3.31 15.30 -4.56
C LYS A 368 3.18 15.85 -3.15
N ALA A 369 3.88 15.25 -2.17
CA ALA A 369 3.88 15.75 -0.79
C ALA A 369 4.58 17.12 -0.69
N VAL A 370 5.69 17.29 -1.39
CA VAL A 370 6.45 18.56 -1.46
C VAL A 370 5.61 19.66 -2.13
N GLU A 371 4.94 19.36 -3.24
CA GLU A 371 4.02 20.30 -3.90
C GLU A 371 2.90 20.76 -2.96
N LEU A 372 2.31 19.82 -2.23
CA LEU A 372 1.24 20.06 -1.28
C LEU A 372 1.72 20.88 -0.06
N ILE A 373 2.96 20.68 0.40
CA ILE A 373 3.59 21.52 1.43
C ILE A 373 3.80 22.95 0.91
N HIS A 374 4.29 23.12 -0.32
CA HIS A 374 4.46 24.45 -0.92
C HIS A 374 3.12 25.17 -1.07
N ARG A 375 2.06 24.47 -1.47
CA ARG A 375 0.70 25.02 -1.52
C ARG A 375 0.19 25.41 -0.14
N ALA A 376 0.35 24.54 0.86
CA ALA A 376 -0.02 24.81 2.25
C ALA A 376 0.63 26.09 2.79
N VAL A 377 1.93 26.26 2.57
CA VAL A 377 2.69 27.43 3.01
C VAL A 377 2.29 28.70 2.24
N GLY A 378 1.92 28.56 0.95
CA GLY A 378 1.48 29.67 0.10
C GLY A 378 0.06 30.17 0.38
N GLU A 379 -0.88 29.25 0.61
CA GLU A 379 -2.31 29.55 0.81
C GLU A 379 -2.67 29.82 2.28
N GLY A 380 -1.87 29.37 3.25
CA GLY A 380 -2.06 29.59 4.69
C GLY A 380 -2.07 31.07 5.13
N LYS A 381 -1.91 32.03 4.22
CA LYS A 381 -1.94 33.48 4.47
C LYS A 381 -3.28 34.16 4.15
N ARG A 382 -4.31 33.44 3.67
CA ARG A 382 -5.61 34.04 3.27
C ARG A 382 -6.82 33.41 4.00
N SER A 383 -6.97 33.77 5.30
CA SER A 383 -8.23 34.10 6.04
C SER A 383 -9.43 33.10 6.05
N PRO A 384 -10.50 33.36 6.85
CA PRO A 384 -10.63 33.41 8.31
C PRO A 384 -11.66 32.36 8.83
N GLY A 385 -11.75 32.19 10.16
CA GLY A 385 -12.51 31.12 10.81
C GLY A 385 -14.05 31.21 10.80
N ALA A 386 -14.69 30.13 11.28
CA ALA A 386 -16.01 30.15 11.91
C ALA A 386 -16.26 28.87 12.73
N ASN A 387 -16.46 29.10 14.03
CA ASN A 387 -17.22 28.41 15.08
C ASN A 387 -17.20 26.88 15.31
N LYS A 388 -16.91 26.60 16.60
CA LYS A 388 -17.29 25.46 17.41
C LYS A 388 -18.82 25.38 17.52
N GLU A 389 -19.38 24.19 17.35
CA GLU A 389 -20.45 23.66 18.19
C GLU A 389 -20.59 22.13 17.99
N SER A 390 -21.13 21.50 19.01
CA SER A 390 -20.88 20.12 19.44
C SER A 390 -21.79 19.06 18.78
N ASN A 391 -21.22 17.86 18.67
CA ASN A 391 -21.77 16.51 18.85
C ASN A 391 -23.30 16.26 18.75
N ALA A 392 -23.61 15.13 18.08
CA ALA A 392 -24.40 14.00 18.61
C ALA A 392 -25.62 13.54 17.78
N TRP A 393 -25.48 13.23 16.48
CA TRP A 393 -26.46 12.37 15.77
C TRP A 393 -25.77 11.52 14.69
N LEU A 394 -25.14 10.42 15.10
CA LEU A 394 -24.64 9.38 14.18
C LEU A 394 -25.67 8.25 14.16
N GLN A 395 -26.61 8.28 13.22
CA GLN A 395 -27.31 7.06 12.79
C GLN A 395 -27.38 6.93 11.26
N GLU A 396 -26.92 5.75 10.84
CA GLU A 396 -27.32 4.90 9.72
C GLU A 396 -27.62 5.57 8.38
N ALA A 397 -26.55 5.74 7.59
CA ALA A 397 -26.62 5.76 6.13
C ALA A 397 -25.64 4.68 5.60
N PRO A 398 -25.85 4.09 4.41
CA PRO A 398 -24.96 3.06 3.89
C PRO A 398 -23.54 3.61 3.79
N GLU A 399 -22.61 2.94 4.47
CA GLU A 399 -21.22 3.34 4.54
C GLU A 399 -20.57 3.18 3.16
N ILE A 400 -20.02 4.27 2.61
CA ILE A 400 -19.25 4.17 1.37
C ILE A 400 -17.90 3.57 1.73
N ILE A 401 -17.72 2.29 1.41
CA ILE A 401 -16.47 1.56 1.65
C ILE A 401 -15.66 1.56 0.36
N GLY A 402 -14.41 2.05 0.39
CA GLY A 402 -13.57 2.08 -0.81
C GLY A 402 -12.11 2.42 -0.52
N GLN A 403 -11.20 1.47 -0.71
CA GLN A 403 -9.77 1.65 -0.45
C GLN A 403 -8.98 2.06 -1.70
N ALA A 404 -9.60 2.03 -2.89
CA ALA A 404 -8.95 2.37 -4.15
C ALA A 404 -8.53 3.85 -4.21
N PRO A 405 -7.42 4.20 -4.89
CA PRO A 405 -6.96 5.59 -5.00
C PRO A 405 -8.03 6.57 -5.52
N ALA A 406 -8.84 6.16 -6.50
CA ALA A 406 -9.94 6.97 -7.01
C ALA A 406 -11.03 7.24 -5.96
N MET A 407 -11.33 6.26 -5.10
CA MET A 407 -12.28 6.45 -4.00
C MET A 407 -11.72 7.39 -2.92
N GLN A 408 -10.41 7.39 -2.69
CA GLN A 408 -9.77 8.35 -1.79
C GLN A 408 -9.88 9.79 -2.30
N GLU A 409 -9.82 9.99 -3.63
CA GLU A 409 -10.11 11.30 -4.24
C GLU A 409 -11.56 11.73 -4.04
N VAL A 410 -12.51 10.79 -4.17
CA VAL A 410 -13.93 11.05 -3.88
C VAL A 410 -14.13 11.41 -2.40
N PHE A 411 -13.51 10.68 -1.47
CA PHE A 411 -13.59 11.00 -0.03
C PHE A 411 -12.96 12.36 0.29
N ARG A 412 -11.83 12.69 -0.33
CA ARG A 412 -11.20 14.02 -0.21
C ARG A 412 -12.13 15.12 -0.72
N ALA A 413 -12.80 14.90 -1.86
CA ALA A 413 -13.75 15.85 -2.42
C ALA A 413 -14.96 16.04 -1.50
N ILE A 414 -15.53 14.95 -0.96
CA ILE A 414 -16.64 15.00 0.01
C ILE A 414 -16.22 15.79 1.26
N GLY A 415 -15.07 15.47 1.85
CA GLY A 415 -14.54 16.17 3.02
C GLY A 415 -14.36 17.67 2.79
N ARG A 416 -13.74 18.06 1.67
CA ARG A 416 -13.54 19.46 1.28
C ARG A 416 -14.86 20.20 1.04
N LEU A 417 -15.81 19.57 0.37
CA LEU A 417 -17.09 20.18 0.02
C LEU A 417 -18.10 20.19 1.17
N SER A 418 -17.91 19.34 2.18
CA SER A 418 -18.81 19.22 3.34
C SER A 418 -19.09 20.59 4.01
N ARG A 419 -18.09 21.47 4.10
CA ARG A 419 -18.24 22.81 4.70
C ARG A 419 -18.64 23.92 3.73
N SER A 420 -18.77 23.60 2.45
CA SER A 420 -19.09 24.57 1.40
C SER A 420 -20.60 24.69 1.21
N HIS A 421 -21.05 25.87 0.79
CA HIS A 421 -22.42 26.09 0.31
C HIS A 421 -22.54 26.00 -1.23
N ALA A 422 -21.47 25.61 -1.92
CA ALA A 422 -21.45 25.49 -3.37
C ALA A 422 -22.39 24.39 -3.88
N THR A 423 -22.96 24.62 -5.06
CA THR A 423 -23.71 23.61 -5.81
C THR A 423 -22.75 22.54 -6.33
N VAL A 424 -23.07 21.27 -6.09
CA VAL A 424 -22.22 20.14 -6.47
C VAL A 424 -22.92 19.34 -7.58
N LEU A 425 -22.20 19.11 -8.69
CA LEU A 425 -22.62 18.21 -9.76
C LEU A 425 -21.85 16.89 -9.60
N ILE A 426 -22.57 15.77 -9.49
CA ILE A 426 -21.98 14.43 -9.32
C ILE A 426 -22.15 13.67 -10.65
N ASN A 427 -21.03 13.38 -11.31
CA ASN A 427 -21.00 12.63 -12.56
C ASN A 427 -20.58 11.17 -12.31
N GLY A 428 -21.07 10.26 -13.14
CA GLY A 428 -20.74 8.84 -13.05
C GLY A 428 -21.74 7.98 -13.80
N GLU A 429 -21.32 6.77 -14.16
CA GLU A 429 -22.15 5.78 -14.84
C GLU A 429 -23.34 5.34 -13.97
N SER A 430 -24.39 4.80 -14.60
CA SER A 430 -25.53 4.29 -13.85
C SER A 430 -25.07 3.18 -12.89
N GLY A 431 -25.55 3.20 -11.63
CA GLY A 431 -25.15 2.21 -10.62
C GLY A 431 -23.82 2.50 -9.89
N SER A 432 -23.08 3.55 -10.23
CA SER A 432 -21.78 3.87 -9.61
C SER A 432 -21.84 4.49 -8.19
N GLY A 433 -22.99 4.39 -7.51
CA GLY A 433 -23.15 4.93 -6.15
C GLY A 433 -23.23 6.46 -6.03
N LYS A 434 -23.60 7.20 -7.10
CA LYS A 434 -23.75 8.67 -7.07
C LYS A 434 -24.66 9.17 -5.95
N GLU A 435 -25.72 8.41 -5.64
CA GLU A 435 -26.68 8.73 -4.57
C GLU A 435 -26.03 8.62 -3.18
N LEU A 436 -25.12 7.66 -2.99
CA LEU A 436 -24.37 7.53 -1.75
C LEU A 436 -23.46 8.75 -1.54
N VAL A 437 -22.80 9.22 -2.60
CA VAL A 437 -21.97 10.44 -2.55
C VAL A 437 -22.82 11.67 -2.21
N ALA A 438 -24.00 11.82 -2.82
CA ALA A 438 -24.93 12.91 -2.52
C ALA A 438 -25.41 12.88 -1.05
N SER A 439 -25.78 11.70 -0.57
CA SER A 439 -26.18 11.48 0.82
C SER A 439 -25.04 11.78 1.81
N ALA A 440 -23.82 11.31 1.50
CA ALA A 440 -22.63 11.58 2.30
C ALA A 440 -22.30 13.08 2.37
N LEU A 441 -22.41 13.81 1.26
CA LEU A 441 -22.25 15.27 1.23
C LEU A 441 -23.28 15.95 2.12
N HIS A 442 -24.56 15.57 2.02
CA HIS A 442 -25.62 16.14 2.84
C HIS A 442 -25.38 15.90 4.33
N LYS A 443 -25.12 14.65 4.72
CA LYS A 443 -24.90 14.22 6.12
C LYS A 443 -23.76 14.96 6.79
N HIS A 444 -22.70 15.30 6.07
CA HIS A 444 -21.54 15.98 6.65
C HIS A 444 -21.57 17.51 6.44
N SER A 445 -22.66 18.05 5.88
CA SER A 445 -22.82 19.48 5.63
C SER A 445 -23.45 20.24 6.80
N PRO A 446 -23.39 21.59 6.81
CA PRO A 446 -24.16 22.43 7.74
C PRO A 446 -25.68 22.26 7.61
N ARG A 447 -26.18 21.48 6.63
CA ARG A 447 -27.60 21.21 6.41
C ARG A 447 -27.99 19.79 6.82
N ALA A 448 -27.12 19.05 7.50
CA ALA A 448 -27.38 17.66 7.91
C ALA A 448 -28.73 17.47 8.65
N ASP A 449 -29.15 18.48 9.43
CA ASP A 449 -30.40 18.47 10.19
C ASP A 449 -31.66 18.79 9.35
N LYS A 450 -31.49 19.11 8.06
CA LYS A 450 -32.58 19.39 7.12
C LYS A 450 -32.95 18.12 6.35
N PRO A 451 -34.17 18.02 5.80
CA PRO A 451 -34.54 16.86 4.99
C PRO A 451 -33.73 16.79 3.70
N PHE A 452 -33.19 15.60 3.41
CA PHE A 452 -32.60 15.27 2.11
C PHE A 452 -33.70 14.84 1.14
N ILE A 453 -33.99 15.67 0.14
CA ILE A 453 -35.03 15.40 -0.86
C ILE A 453 -34.37 14.95 -2.15
N ALA A 454 -34.51 13.65 -2.47
CA ALA A 454 -34.06 13.11 -3.75
C ALA A 454 -35.19 13.22 -4.78
N ILE A 455 -34.92 13.88 -5.92
CA ILE A 455 -35.89 14.06 -7.01
C ILE A 455 -35.38 13.29 -8.23
N ASN A 456 -36.17 12.32 -8.69
CA ASN A 456 -35.89 11.63 -9.95
C ASN A 456 -36.44 12.46 -11.12
N THR A 457 -35.57 13.21 -11.78
CA THR A 457 -35.94 14.09 -12.90
C THR A 457 -36.35 13.31 -14.16
N ALA A 458 -36.02 12.03 -14.29
CA ALA A 458 -36.42 11.21 -15.43
C ALA A 458 -37.90 10.76 -15.34
N ALA A 459 -38.47 10.79 -14.13
CA ALA A 459 -39.86 10.38 -13.88
C ALA A 459 -40.84 11.57 -13.93
N ILE A 460 -40.35 12.81 -14.05
CA ILE A 460 -41.16 14.03 -14.01
C ILE A 460 -41.07 14.73 -15.38
N PRO A 461 -42.20 15.08 -16.02
CA PRO A 461 -42.20 15.86 -17.25
C PRO A 461 -41.40 17.17 -17.06
N LYS A 462 -40.55 17.50 -18.03
CA LYS A 462 -39.64 18.65 -17.96
C LYS A 462 -40.34 19.96 -17.59
N ASP A 463 -41.49 20.22 -18.22
CA ASP A 463 -42.26 21.46 -18.01
C ASP A 463 -42.82 21.54 -16.58
N LEU A 464 -43.20 20.41 -15.99
CA LEU A 464 -43.68 20.33 -14.61
C LEU A 464 -42.54 20.54 -13.61
N LEU A 465 -41.37 19.93 -13.88
CA LEU A 465 -40.18 20.08 -13.06
C LEU A 465 -39.69 21.55 -13.01
N GLU A 466 -39.70 22.22 -14.17
CA GLU A 466 -39.33 23.65 -14.25
C GLU A 466 -40.32 24.52 -13.47
N SER A 467 -41.62 24.24 -13.58
CA SER A 467 -42.67 25.00 -12.90
C SER A 467 -42.67 24.87 -11.38
N GLU A 468 -42.28 23.70 -10.84
CA GLU A 468 -42.25 23.40 -9.40
C GLU A 468 -40.92 23.84 -8.74
N LEU A 469 -39.78 23.70 -9.44
CA LEU A 469 -38.46 24.03 -8.87
C LEU A 469 -38.12 25.52 -8.99
N PHE A 470 -38.55 26.18 -10.06
CA PHE A 470 -38.21 27.59 -10.35
C PHE A 470 -39.41 28.54 -10.26
N GLY A 471 -40.62 28.00 -10.13
CA GLY A 471 -41.86 28.77 -10.16
C GLY A 471 -42.25 29.20 -11.59
N HIS A 472 -43.42 29.80 -11.71
CA HIS A 472 -43.92 30.40 -12.95
C HIS A 472 -44.42 31.81 -12.67
N GLU A 473 -44.32 32.71 -13.66
CA GLU A 473 -44.98 34.01 -13.58
C GLU A 473 -46.51 33.81 -13.54
N ARG A 474 -47.21 34.67 -12.78
CA ARG A 474 -48.67 34.67 -12.74
C ARG A 474 -49.23 34.87 -14.16
N GLY A 475 -49.89 33.86 -14.69
CA GLY A 475 -50.53 33.88 -16.02
C GLY A 475 -49.86 33.03 -17.10
N ALA A 476 -48.90 32.16 -16.76
CA ALA A 476 -48.20 31.30 -17.71
C ALA A 476 -49.01 30.08 -18.23
N PHE A 477 -50.22 29.85 -17.73
CA PHE A 477 -51.14 28.78 -18.15
C PHE A 477 -52.52 29.32 -18.47
#